data_AF-A0A2J7ZH48-F1
#
_entry.id   AF-A0A2J7ZH48-F1
#
_cell.length_a   1.000
_cell.length_b   1.000
_cell.length_c   1.000
_cell.angle_alpha   90.00
_cell.angle_beta   90.00
_cell.angle_gamma   90.00
#
_symmetry.space_group_name_H-M   'P 1'
#
loop_
_entity.id
_entity.type
_entity.pdbx_description
1 polymer ?
#
loop_
_entity_poly.entity_id
_entity_poly.type
_entity_poly.pdbx_seq_one_letter_code
_entity_poly.pdbx_strand_id
1 'polypeptide(L)'
;MVGRWHPVSDPRPGLSCPADDAGVAFTGSSPDLVRDAADFIVTPLSATALLGPDGRAVVNFTAPPNLGTFAIRAYVAAGSIAKYGSAETKVVVRRLLSLTPSVPRFVRVGDSFEAGAVVTVGSAPATVTVTLQ
;
A
#
# COMPACT_ATOMS: atom_id res chain seq x y z
N MET A 1 22.29 -23.99 52.56
CA MET A 1 21.42 -25.14 52.23
C MET A 1 20.52 -24.71 51.09
N VAL A 2 20.64 -25.41 49.95
CA VAL A 2 20.02 -25.07 48.67
C VAL A 2 18.64 -25.72 48.59
N GLY A 3 17.58 -24.94 48.46
CA GLY A 3 16.22 -25.42 48.25
C GLY A 3 15.96 -25.67 46.76
N ARG A 4 15.95 -26.95 46.38
CA ARG A 4 15.72 -27.45 45.02
C ARG A 4 14.23 -27.44 44.70
N TRP A 5 13.81 -26.63 43.73
CA TRP A 5 12.44 -26.66 43.18
C TRP A 5 12.32 -27.81 42.16
N HIS A 6 11.35 -28.70 42.38
CA HIS A 6 10.93 -29.70 41.40
C HIS A 6 9.69 -29.18 40.65
N PRO A 7 9.62 -29.29 39.31
CA PRO A 7 8.42 -28.95 38.57
C PRO A 7 7.38 -30.08 38.70
N VAL A 8 6.13 -29.71 38.99
CA VAL A 8 4.96 -30.58 38.86
C VAL A 8 4.66 -30.76 37.38
N SER A 9 4.79 -31.99 36.89
CA SER A 9 4.27 -32.44 35.61
C SER A 9 2.79 -32.80 35.76
N ASP A 10 1.92 -32.24 34.91
CA ASP A 10 0.59 -32.79 34.68
C ASP A 10 0.31 -32.84 33.17
N PRO A 11 -0.14 -33.99 32.61
CA PRO A 11 -0.31 -34.17 31.18
C PRO A 11 -1.77 -33.93 30.78
N ARG A 12 -2.02 -33.06 29.79
CA ARG A 12 -3.28 -33.08 29.04
C ARG A 12 -3.03 -33.54 27.61
N PRO A 13 -3.60 -34.69 27.19
CA PRO A 13 -3.43 -35.21 25.85
C PRO A 13 -4.41 -34.56 24.87
N GLY A 14 -3.91 -34.29 23.65
CA GLY A 14 -4.69 -34.41 22.43
C GLY A 14 -5.63 -33.26 22.05
N LEU A 15 -5.08 -32.20 21.49
CA LEU A 15 -5.73 -31.41 20.44
C LEU A 15 -4.64 -30.95 19.46
N SER A 16 -4.29 -31.83 18.53
CA SER A 16 -3.56 -31.45 17.33
C SER A 16 -4.53 -30.65 16.45
N CYS A 17 -4.41 -29.33 16.45
CA CYS A 17 -4.84 -28.57 15.28
C CYS A 17 -3.88 -28.99 14.15
N PRO A 18 -4.35 -29.49 12.99
CA PRO A 18 -3.50 -29.48 11.83
C PRO A 18 -3.17 -28.01 11.55
N ALA A 19 -1.91 -27.63 11.78
CA ALA A 19 -1.35 -26.47 11.14
C ALA A 19 -1.29 -26.83 9.67
N ASP A 20 -2.36 -26.53 8.94
CA ASP A 20 -2.31 -26.41 7.49
C ASP A 20 -1.42 -25.19 7.21
N ASP A 21 -0.11 -25.39 7.32
CA ASP A 21 0.95 -24.50 6.84
C ASP A 21 1.00 -24.56 5.30
N ALA A 22 -0.16 -24.49 4.65
CA ALA A 22 -0.25 -24.11 3.27
C ALA A 22 0.00 -22.59 3.19
N GLY A 23 1.24 -22.20 3.53
CA GLY A 23 1.78 -20.91 3.16
C GLY A 23 1.66 -20.82 1.64
N VAL A 24 0.72 -20.02 1.18
CA VAL A 24 0.61 -19.71 -0.25
C VAL A 24 1.87 -18.93 -0.60
N ALA A 25 2.86 -19.64 -1.15
CA ALA A 25 4.07 -19.03 -1.65
C ALA A 25 3.71 -18.23 -2.90
N PHE A 26 3.42 -16.95 -2.72
CA PHE A 26 3.28 -16.01 -3.81
C PHE A 26 4.65 -15.72 -4.41
N THR A 27 5.10 -16.61 -5.29
CA THR A 27 6.24 -16.35 -6.19
C THR A 27 5.71 -15.51 -7.34
N GLY A 28 5.46 -14.23 -7.09
CA GLY A 28 4.94 -13.30 -8.06
C GLY A 28 5.65 -11.98 -7.92
N SER A 29 6.64 -11.73 -8.79
CA SER A 29 7.09 -10.38 -9.11
C SER A 29 6.01 -9.68 -9.95
N SER A 30 4.78 -9.59 -9.43
CA SER A 30 3.72 -8.82 -10.07
C SER A 30 3.91 -7.37 -9.64
N PRO A 31 4.33 -6.46 -10.54
CA PRO A 31 4.57 -5.05 -10.21
C PRO A 31 3.33 -4.39 -9.61
N ASP A 32 2.13 -4.89 -9.93
CA ASP A 32 0.87 -4.37 -9.41
C ASP A 32 0.64 -4.65 -7.91
N LEU A 33 1.35 -5.58 -7.29
CA LEU A 33 1.16 -5.93 -5.88
C LEU A 33 2.08 -5.15 -4.95
N VAL A 34 3.19 -4.64 -5.48
CA VAL A 34 4.23 -3.95 -4.73
C VAL A 34 4.13 -2.46 -5.01
N ARG A 35 4.07 -1.64 -3.96
CA ARG A 35 4.36 -0.20 -4.13
C ARG A 35 5.87 -0.02 -4.25
N ASP A 36 6.32 0.42 -5.41
CA ASP A 36 7.64 1.00 -5.61
C ASP A 36 7.63 2.50 -5.27
N ALA A 37 8.72 2.98 -4.68
CA ALA A 37 8.92 4.40 -4.43
C ALA A 37 9.27 5.17 -5.70
N ALA A 38 9.86 4.53 -6.70
CA ALA A 38 10.23 5.15 -7.97
C ALA A 38 9.01 5.57 -8.81
N ASP A 39 7.91 4.81 -8.72
CA ASP A 39 6.68 5.06 -9.49
C ASP A 39 5.79 6.15 -8.91
N PHE A 40 6.27 6.93 -7.93
CA PHE A 40 5.46 7.92 -7.25
C PHE A 40 5.10 9.11 -8.16
N ILE A 41 3.82 9.29 -8.44
CA ILE A 41 3.32 10.40 -9.28
C ILE A 41 2.86 11.55 -8.39
N VAL A 42 3.47 12.73 -8.51
CA VAL A 42 3.09 13.93 -7.72
C VAL A 42 1.92 14.68 -8.36
N THR A 43 1.79 14.59 -9.68
CA THR A 43 0.80 15.35 -10.45
C THR A 43 -0.60 14.75 -10.27
N PRO A 44 -1.58 15.53 -9.79
CA PRO A 44 -2.95 15.07 -9.70
C PRO A 44 -3.54 14.87 -11.10
N LEU A 45 -4.40 13.87 -11.25
CA LEU A 45 -5.17 13.69 -12.47
C LEU A 45 -6.17 14.85 -12.63
N SER A 46 -6.13 15.50 -13.79
CA SER A 46 -7.15 16.46 -14.23
C SER A 46 -7.76 15.99 -15.54
N ALA A 47 -9.07 15.91 -15.58
CA ALA A 47 -9.82 15.50 -16.77
C ALA A 47 -11.08 16.37 -16.89
N THR A 48 -11.53 16.56 -18.13
CA THR A 48 -12.76 17.31 -18.45
C THR A 48 -13.66 16.43 -19.31
N ALA A 49 -14.96 16.45 -19.04
CA ALA A 49 -15.96 15.73 -19.80
C ALA A 49 -17.22 16.59 -19.99
N LEU A 50 -17.88 16.42 -21.13
CA LEU A 50 -19.19 17.03 -21.37
C LEU A 50 -20.28 16.14 -20.79
N LEU A 51 -21.30 16.75 -20.22
CA LEU A 51 -22.46 16.04 -19.69
C LEU A 51 -23.35 15.59 -20.84
N GLY A 52 -23.87 14.37 -20.75
CA GLY A 52 -24.90 13.85 -21.64
C GLY A 52 -26.26 14.53 -21.46
N PRO A 53 -27.26 14.18 -22.30
CA PRO A 53 -28.62 14.73 -22.21
C PRO A 53 -29.31 14.46 -20.86
N ASP A 54 -28.87 13.43 -20.13
CA ASP A 54 -29.32 13.04 -18.81
C ASP A 54 -28.56 13.75 -17.66
N GLY A 55 -27.62 14.64 -17.99
CA GLY A 55 -26.80 15.37 -17.04
C GLY A 55 -25.68 14.53 -16.41
N ARG A 56 -25.30 13.39 -17.00
CA ARG A 56 -24.24 12.52 -16.49
C ARG A 56 -23.00 12.53 -17.39
N ALA A 57 -21.83 12.37 -16.77
CA ALA A 57 -20.57 12.14 -17.45
C ALA A 57 -19.81 11.04 -16.70
N VAL A 58 -19.16 10.14 -17.44
CA VAL A 58 -18.35 9.05 -16.88
C VAL A 58 -16.91 9.28 -17.31
N VAL A 59 -16.01 9.34 -16.32
CA VAL A 59 -14.56 9.46 -16.54
C VAL A 59 -13.89 8.23 -15.96
N ASN A 60 -13.29 7.43 -16.83
CA ASN A 60 -12.51 6.26 -16.43
C ASN A 60 -11.06 6.68 -16.21
N PHE A 61 -10.48 6.26 -15.09
CA PHE A 61 -9.08 6.46 -14.80
C PHE A 61 -8.53 5.27 -14.02
N THR A 62 -7.23 5.04 -14.19
CA THR A 62 -6.51 4.02 -13.45
C THR A 62 -6.00 4.60 -12.14
N ALA A 63 -6.17 3.87 -11.04
CA ALA A 63 -5.64 4.28 -9.75
C ALA A 63 -4.10 4.41 -9.82
N PRO A 64 -3.51 5.53 -9.36
CA PRO A 64 -2.07 5.66 -9.29
C PRO A 64 -1.41 4.56 -8.44
N PRO A 65 -0.11 4.27 -8.65
CA PRO A 65 0.65 3.35 -7.80
C PRO A 65 0.86 3.88 -6.37
N ASN A 66 0.60 5.17 -6.14
CA ASN A 66 0.75 5.82 -4.84
C ASN A 66 -0.20 5.26 -3.78
N LEU A 67 0.34 5.07 -2.58
CA LEU A 67 -0.42 4.68 -1.40
C LEU A 67 -1.01 5.90 -0.71
N GLY A 68 -2.25 5.77 -0.26
CA GLY A 68 -2.88 6.78 0.57
C GLY A 68 -4.35 7.00 0.25
N THR A 69 -4.86 8.13 0.74
CA THR A 69 -6.23 8.58 0.47
C THR A 69 -6.17 9.75 -0.49
N PHE A 70 -6.82 9.60 -1.65
CA PHE A 70 -6.93 10.63 -2.67
C PHE A 70 -8.30 11.31 -2.57
N ALA A 71 -8.31 12.63 -2.71
CA ALA A 71 -9.54 13.39 -2.87
C ALA A 71 -9.88 13.48 -4.36
N ILE A 72 -11.09 13.07 -4.73
CA ILE A 72 -11.67 13.28 -6.05
C ILE A 72 -12.57 14.49 -5.96
N ARG A 73 -12.27 15.52 -6.76
CA ARG A 73 -13.04 16.76 -6.82
C ARG A 73 -13.62 16.91 -8.21
N ALA A 74 -14.92 17.16 -8.28
CA ALA A 74 -15.62 17.44 -9.51
C ALA A 74 -16.14 18.87 -9.47
N TYR A 75 -15.90 19.61 -10.55
CA TYR A 75 -16.40 20.96 -10.74
C TYR A 75 -17.18 20.98 -12.05
N VAL A 76 -18.36 21.58 -12.03
CA VAL A 76 -19.24 21.69 -13.19
C VAL A 76 -19.57 23.15 -13.41
N ALA A 77 -19.52 23.58 -14.67
CA ALA A 77 -19.99 24.88 -15.12
C ALA A 77 -20.95 24.67 -16.29
N ALA A 78 -22.08 25.38 -16.31
CA ALA A 78 -23.10 25.23 -17.35
C ALA A 78 -23.57 26.58 -17.89
N GLY A 79 -23.39 26.78 -19.20
CA GLY A 79 -24.05 27.83 -19.98
C GLY A 79 -23.67 29.28 -19.65
N SER A 80 -24.34 30.21 -20.33
CA SER A 80 -24.18 31.67 -20.17
C SER A 80 -24.74 32.22 -18.85
N ILE A 81 -25.68 31.49 -18.23
CA ILE A 81 -26.18 31.76 -16.90
C ILE A 81 -25.23 31.02 -15.96
N ALA A 82 -24.29 31.74 -15.36
CA ALA A 82 -23.17 31.26 -14.54
C ALA A 82 -23.57 30.28 -13.41
N LYS A 83 -23.91 29.04 -13.78
CA LYS A 83 -24.29 27.97 -12.88
C LYS A 83 -23.06 27.11 -12.63
N TYR A 84 -22.69 27.02 -11.36
CA TYR A 84 -21.54 26.24 -10.92
C TYR A 84 -21.96 25.21 -9.88
N GLY A 85 -21.29 24.06 -9.89
CA GLY A 85 -21.43 23.03 -8.88
C GLY A 85 -20.07 22.43 -8.54
N SER A 86 -19.94 21.98 -7.30
CA SER A 86 -18.74 21.27 -6.85
C SER A 86 -19.11 20.11 -5.94
N ALA A 87 -18.37 19.02 -6.04
CA ALA A 87 -18.48 17.89 -5.14
C ALA A 87 -17.09 17.31 -4.83
N GLU A 88 -16.93 16.75 -3.64
CA GLU A 88 -15.70 16.07 -3.22
C GLU A 88 -16.04 14.68 -2.66
N THR A 89 -15.22 13.69 -3.01
CA THR A 89 -15.24 12.35 -2.42
C THR A 89 -13.82 11.84 -2.23
N LYS A 90 -13.66 10.70 -1.53
CA LYS A 90 -12.36 10.12 -1.21
C LYS A 90 -12.24 8.70 -1.73
N VAL A 91 -11.05 8.36 -2.22
CA VAL A 91 -10.70 7.00 -2.63
C VAL A 91 -9.41 6.58 -1.93
N VAL A 92 -9.42 5.40 -1.34
CA VAL A 92 -8.27 4.84 -0.62
C VAL A 92 -7.58 3.82 -1.52
N VAL A 93 -6.32 4.07 -1.84
CA VAL A 93 -5.46 3.15 -2.60
C VAL A 93 -4.53 2.43 -1.63
N ARG A 94 -4.59 1.10 -1.65
CA ARG A 94 -3.77 0.20 -0.81
C ARG A 94 -3.07 -0.82 -1.69
N ARG A 95 -1.87 -1.23 -1.29
CA ARG A 95 -1.11 -2.34 -1.87
C ARG A 95 -0.81 -3.34 -0.76
N LEU A 96 -0.60 -4.60 -1.15
CA LEU A 96 -0.33 -5.68 -0.20
C LEU A 96 1.08 -5.58 0.38
N LEU A 97 2.03 -5.13 -0.44
CA LEU A 97 3.43 -4.95 -0.09
C LEU A 97 3.90 -3.54 -0.44
N SER A 98 4.68 -2.91 0.43
CA SER A 98 5.30 -1.62 0.17
C SER A 98 6.79 -1.68 0.49
N LEU A 99 7.62 -1.26 -0.45
CA LEU A 99 9.07 -1.10 -0.28
C LEU A 99 9.40 0.39 -0.22
N THR A 100 10.15 0.80 0.81
CA THR A 100 10.63 2.20 0.93
C THR A 100 12.13 2.22 1.19
N PRO A 101 12.95 2.80 0.30
CA PRO A 101 14.37 2.94 0.55
C PRO A 101 14.60 3.92 1.70
N SER A 102 15.44 3.51 2.66
CA SER A 102 15.86 4.31 3.80
C SER A 102 17.29 4.78 3.55
N VAL A 103 17.44 5.72 2.62
CA VAL A 103 18.72 6.34 2.26
C VAL A 103 18.66 7.85 2.48
N PRO A 104 19.80 8.49 2.82
CA PRO A 104 19.89 9.95 2.86
C PRO A 104 19.55 10.55 1.49
N ARG A 105 18.88 11.71 1.48
CA ARG A 105 18.55 12.41 0.22
C ARG A 105 19.78 12.91 -0.54
N PHE A 106 20.87 13.18 0.19
CA PHE A 106 22.12 13.67 -0.36
C PHE A 106 23.27 13.20 0.53
N VAL A 107 24.40 12.91 -0.09
CA VAL A 107 25.67 12.53 0.54
C VAL A 107 26.79 13.25 -0.21
N ARG A 108 27.88 13.60 0.49
CA ARG A 108 29.05 14.17 -0.16
C ARG A 108 30.04 13.07 -0.53
N VAL A 109 30.91 13.38 -1.48
CA VAL A 109 32.03 12.51 -1.82
C VAL A 109 32.92 12.37 -0.59
N GLY A 110 33.12 11.13 -0.13
CA GLY A 110 33.91 10.81 1.06
C GLY A 110 33.09 10.54 2.33
N ASP A 111 31.78 10.78 2.33
CA ASP A 111 30.92 10.43 3.46
C ASP A 111 30.60 8.92 3.46
N SER A 112 30.71 8.28 4.63
CA SER A 112 30.20 6.92 4.86
C SER A 112 28.79 7.00 5.44
N PHE A 113 27.85 6.24 4.87
CA PHE A 113 26.47 6.18 5.36
C PHE A 113 25.95 4.74 5.38
N GLU A 114 24.97 4.49 6.24
CA GLU A 114 24.22 3.24 6.27
C GLU A 114 22.95 3.39 5.43
N ALA A 115 22.72 2.43 4.54
CA ALA A 115 21.56 2.38 3.67
C ALA A 115 20.73 1.13 4.00
N GLY A 116 19.41 1.26 3.92
CA GLY A 116 18.52 0.12 4.10
C GLY A 116 17.23 0.27 3.30
N ALA A 117 16.32 -0.68 3.49
CA ALA A 117 14.96 -0.60 2.96
C ALA A 117 13.96 -1.06 4.03
N VAL A 118 12.84 -0.36 4.11
CA VAL A 118 11.71 -0.73 4.95
C VAL A 118 10.71 -1.49 4.10
N VAL A 119 10.42 -2.72 4.50
CA VAL A 119 9.37 -3.56 3.91
C VAL A 119 8.16 -3.52 4.82
N THR A 120 6.99 -3.14 4.29
CA THR A 120 5.72 -3.16 5.02
C THR A 120 4.76 -4.12 4.35
N VAL A 121 4.26 -5.08 5.12
CA VAL A 121 3.25 -6.07 4.70
C VAL A 121 1.91 -5.70 5.32
N GLY A 122 0.86 -5.63 4.50
CA GLY A 122 -0.45 -5.13 4.91
C GLY A 122 -1.34 -6.14 5.64
N SER A 123 -1.89 -7.12 4.91
CA SER A 123 -3.08 -7.86 5.37
C SER A 123 -2.83 -9.29 5.85
N ALA A 124 -1.67 -9.87 5.58
CA ALA A 124 -1.35 -11.26 5.94
C ALA A 124 0.16 -11.43 6.17
N PRO A 125 0.58 -12.40 7.01
CA PRO A 125 1.98 -12.80 7.10
C PRO A 125 2.50 -13.20 5.71
N ALA A 126 3.62 -12.63 5.30
CA ALA A 126 4.26 -12.95 4.03
C ALA A 126 5.75 -13.16 4.24
N THR A 127 6.30 -14.19 3.61
CA THR A 127 7.75 -14.37 3.48
C THR A 127 8.24 -13.50 2.33
N VAL A 128 9.13 -12.55 2.62
CA VAL A 128 9.65 -11.60 1.63
C VAL A 128 11.16 -11.81 1.50
N THR A 129 11.62 -12.09 0.28
CA THR A 129 13.04 -12.14 -0.06
C THR A 129 13.44 -10.82 -0.71
N VAL A 130 14.45 -10.14 -0.16
CA VAL A 130 14.96 -8.87 -0.69
C VAL A 130 16.36 -9.10 -1.24
N THR A 131 16.60 -8.64 -2.47
CA THR A 131 17.92 -8.68 -3.11
C THR A 131 18.34 -7.27 -3.49
N LEU A 132 19.59 -6.94 -3.24
CA LEU A 132 20.22 -5.70 -3.70
C LEU A 132 20.88 -6.01 -5.05
N GLN A 133 20.51 -5.28 -6.09
CA GLN A 133 21.11 -5.38 -7.43
C GLN A 133 22.08 -4.24 -7.67
#